data_AF-A0A6I9N1S0-F1
#
_entry.id   AF-A0A6I9N1S0-F1
#
_cell.length_a   1.000
_cell.length_b   1.000
_cell.length_c   1.000
_cell.angle_alpha   90.00
_cell.angle_beta   90.00
_cell.angle_gamma   90.00
#
_symmetry.space_group_name_H-M   'P 1'
#
loop_
_entity.id
_entity.type
_entity.pdbx_description
1 polymer ?
#
loop_
_entity_poly.entity_id
_entity_poly.type
_entity_poly.pdbx_seq_one_letter_code
_entity_poly.pdbx_strand_id
1 'polypeptide(L)'
;MSYLLGCLKKEKERTAAFQALGLLVVAVRTEIQPYLPKILEIIKAALPLKDFAHKRQKTMQVDATVFTCISMLSRAMGPSIQPDIKELLEPMLAVGLSPALTAVLYDLSRQIPQLKKDIQDGLLKMLSLVLMHKPLRHPGMPKGLAHQLASPSLTNIPEASDVGSITLALRTLGSFEFEGHSLTQFVRHCADHFLNSEHKEIRMEAARTCSRLLTPSIHLISGHVVSQTAVQVVADVLSKLLVVGITDPDPDIRYCVLASLDERFDAHLAQAENLQALFVALNDEVFEIRELAICTIGRLSSMNPAFVMPFLRKMLIQ
;
A
#
# COMPACT_ATOMS: atom_id res chain seq x y z
N MET A 1 -6.58 17.00 -34.41
CA MET A 1 -7.39 16.66 -33.23
C MET A 1 -8.64 15.83 -33.54
N SER A 2 -9.50 16.25 -34.48
CA SER A 2 -10.78 15.55 -34.78
C SER A 2 -10.64 14.07 -35.17
N TYR A 3 -9.59 13.71 -35.93
CA TYR A 3 -9.28 12.32 -36.27
C TYR A 3 -9.02 11.47 -35.02
N LEU A 4 -8.12 11.93 -34.14
CA LEU A 4 -7.75 11.24 -32.91
C LEU A 4 -8.95 11.07 -31.96
N LEU A 5 -9.77 12.10 -31.80
CA LEU A 5 -11.00 12.03 -31.01
C LEU A 5 -12.03 11.06 -31.61
N GLY A 6 -12.03 10.88 -32.94
CA GLY A 6 -12.84 9.88 -33.63
C GLY A 6 -12.34 8.45 -33.37
N CYS A 7 -11.02 8.24 -33.35
CA CYS A 7 -10.40 6.94 -33.05
C CYS A 7 -10.68 6.46 -31.63
N LEU A 8 -10.82 7.36 -30.65
CA LEU A 8 -11.18 7.00 -29.26
C LEU A 8 -12.56 6.34 -29.13
N LYS A 9 -13.46 6.57 -30.10
CA LYS A 9 -14.79 5.93 -30.15
C LYS A 9 -14.76 4.55 -30.79
N LYS A 10 -13.68 4.19 -31.51
CA LYS A 10 -13.55 2.90 -32.20
C LYS A 10 -12.82 1.91 -31.28
N GLU A 11 -13.48 0.81 -30.90
CA GLU A 11 -12.92 -0.16 -29.94
C GLU A 11 -11.52 -0.67 -30.32
N LYS A 12 -11.28 -0.97 -31.60
CA LYS A 12 -10.00 -1.54 -32.08
C LYS A 12 -8.81 -0.59 -31.95
N GLU A 13 -9.04 0.72 -32.08
CA GLU A 13 -7.97 1.74 -32.07
C GLU A 13 -7.88 2.45 -30.71
N ARG A 14 -8.81 2.17 -29.79
CA ARG A 14 -9.01 2.93 -28.56
C ARG A 14 -7.75 2.99 -27.68
N THR A 15 -7.10 1.85 -27.46
CA THR A 15 -5.89 1.73 -26.63
C THR A 15 -4.76 2.60 -27.18
N ALA A 16 -4.46 2.48 -28.48
CA ALA A 16 -3.44 3.26 -29.15
C ALA A 16 -3.80 4.76 -29.21
N ALA A 17 -5.09 5.08 -29.39
CA ALA A 17 -5.58 6.44 -29.42
C ALA A 17 -5.41 7.16 -28.07
N PHE A 18 -5.64 6.48 -26.93
CA PHE A 18 -5.38 7.04 -25.60
C PHE A 18 -3.89 7.31 -25.36
N GLN A 19 -3.00 6.40 -25.78
CA GLN A 19 -1.56 6.60 -25.68
C GLN A 19 -1.09 7.79 -26.53
N ALA A 20 -1.53 7.84 -27.79
CA ALA A 20 -1.21 8.95 -28.70
C ALA A 20 -1.75 10.28 -28.18
N LEU A 21 -2.96 10.29 -27.59
CA LEU A 21 -3.53 11.47 -26.95
C LEU A 21 -2.69 11.94 -25.77
N GLY A 22 -2.30 11.03 -24.86
CA GLY A 22 -1.46 11.37 -23.72
C GLY A 22 -0.12 11.98 -24.15
N LEU A 23 0.56 11.38 -25.14
CA LEU A 23 1.82 11.90 -25.69
C LEU A 23 1.65 13.29 -26.31
N LEU A 24 0.57 13.49 -27.06
CA LEU A 24 0.26 14.77 -27.69
C LEU A 24 -0.03 15.85 -26.63
N VAL A 25 -0.76 15.52 -25.57
CA VAL A 25 -1.05 16.43 -24.45
C VAL A 25 0.26 16.88 -23.78
N VAL A 26 1.21 15.97 -23.57
CA VAL A 26 2.52 16.30 -22.98
C VAL A 26 3.38 17.16 -23.90
N ALA A 27 3.34 16.91 -25.22
CA ALA A 27 4.12 17.65 -26.20
C ALA A 27 3.59 19.08 -26.42
N VAL A 28 2.27 19.23 -26.51
CA VAL A 28 1.61 20.48 -26.95
C VAL A 28 1.19 21.38 -25.77
N ARG A 29 0.94 20.81 -24.59
CA ARG A 29 0.57 21.51 -23.34
C ARG A 29 -0.54 22.55 -23.51
N THR A 30 -0.21 23.83 -23.63
CA THR A 30 -1.17 24.95 -23.59
C THR A 30 -2.16 24.93 -24.75
N GLU A 31 -1.77 24.49 -25.95
CA GLU A 31 -2.69 24.48 -27.10
C GLU A 31 -3.74 23.36 -27.02
N ILE A 32 -3.64 22.47 -26.02
CA ILE A 32 -4.65 21.44 -25.77
C ILE A 32 -5.89 21.98 -25.05
N GLN A 33 -5.78 23.14 -24.37
CA GLN A 33 -6.84 23.68 -23.51
C GLN A 33 -8.22 23.75 -24.18
N PRO A 34 -8.38 24.19 -25.45
CA PRO A 34 -9.68 24.24 -26.10
C PRO A 34 -10.34 22.86 -26.29
N TYR A 35 -9.55 21.80 -26.34
CA TYR A 35 -10.02 20.43 -26.54
C TYR A 35 -10.23 19.67 -25.24
N LEU A 36 -9.78 20.23 -24.11
CA LEU A 36 -9.80 19.59 -22.80
C LEU A 36 -11.18 19.13 -22.35
N PRO A 37 -12.27 19.93 -22.47
CA PRO A 37 -13.59 19.49 -22.04
C PRO A 37 -14.06 18.22 -22.77
N LYS A 38 -13.77 18.15 -24.08
CA LYS A 38 -14.13 17.01 -24.93
C LYS A 38 -13.27 15.78 -24.65
N ILE A 39 -12.00 15.96 -24.32
CA ILE A 39 -11.11 14.87 -23.88
C ILE A 39 -11.62 14.28 -22.56
N LEU A 40 -11.96 15.14 -21.60
CA LEU A 40 -12.48 14.73 -20.30
C LEU A 40 -13.82 14.01 -20.41
N GLU A 41 -14.72 14.46 -21.29
CA GLU A 41 -15.97 13.76 -21.57
C GLU A 41 -15.73 12.31 -22.06
N ILE A 42 -14.76 12.12 -22.95
CA ILE A 42 -14.38 10.78 -23.45
C ILE A 42 -13.78 9.93 -22.34
N ILE A 43 -12.92 10.51 -21.49
CA ILE A 43 -12.34 9.80 -20.34
C ILE A 43 -13.43 9.40 -19.35
N LYS A 44 -14.36 10.32 -19.02
CA LYS A 44 -15.51 10.05 -18.14
C LYS A 44 -16.37 8.91 -18.71
N ALA A 45 -16.61 8.89 -20.01
CA ALA A 45 -17.36 7.82 -20.67
C ALA A 45 -16.62 6.47 -20.72
N ALA A 46 -15.28 6.48 -20.62
CA ALA A 46 -14.47 5.26 -20.54
C ALA A 46 -14.40 4.66 -19.12
N LEU A 47 -14.81 5.41 -18.10
CA LEU A 47 -14.88 5.00 -16.70
C LEU A 47 -16.32 4.62 -16.30
N PRO A 48 -16.51 3.79 -15.27
CA PRO A 48 -17.84 3.43 -14.79
C PRO A 48 -18.63 4.66 -14.32
N LEU A 49 -19.88 4.74 -14.79
CA LEU A 49 -20.84 5.78 -14.38
C LEU A 49 -21.38 5.50 -12.97
N LYS A 50 -21.73 6.57 -12.24
CA LYS A 50 -22.12 6.57 -10.82
C LYS A 50 -23.29 5.63 -10.44
N ASP A 51 -24.14 5.22 -11.38
CA ASP A 51 -25.46 4.63 -11.10
C ASP A 51 -25.62 3.11 -11.37
N PHE A 52 -24.55 2.35 -11.63
CA PHE A 52 -24.66 0.91 -11.92
C PHE A 52 -24.76 0.00 -10.67
N ALA A 53 -25.36 0.49 -9.58
CA ALA A 53 -25.47 -0.23 -8.31
C ALA A 53 -26.44 -1.45 -8.33
N HIS A 54 -27.21 -1.69 -9.40
CA HIS A 54 -28.35 -2.63 -9.33
C HIS A 54 -28.49 -3.70 -10.42
N LYS A 55 -27.58 -3.82 -11.40
CA LYS A 55 -27.65 -4.93 -12.37
C LYS A 55 -26.28 -5.57 -12.57
N ARG A 56 -26.22 -6.87 -12.24
CA ARG A 56 -25.18 -7.85 -12.57
C ARG A 56 -23.95 -7.24 -13.22
N GLN A 57 -22.95 -7.01 -12.38
CA GLN A 57 -21.62 -6.51 -12.69
C GLN A 57 -21.00 -7.33 -13.83
N LYS A 58 -21.24 -6.95 -15.08
CA LYS A 58 -20.32 -7.28 -16.17
C LYS A 58 -19.14 -6.37 -15.87
N THR A 59 -18.07 -6.93 -15.32
CA THR A 59 -16.84 -6.22 -14.96
C THR A 59 -16.43 -5.36 -16.15
N MET A 60 -16.69 -4.05 -16.08
CA MET A 60 -16.27 -3.16 -17.14
C MET A 60 -14.75 -3.08 -17.02
N GLN A 61 -14.05 -3.86 -17.85
CA GLN A 61 -12.61 -3.84 -17.90
C GLN A 61 -12.19 -2.50 -18.51
N VAL A 62 -11.82 -1.57 -17.63
CA VAL A 62 -11.20 -0.32 -18.03
C VAL A 62 -9.78 -0.62 -18.46
N ASP A 63 -9.42 -0.13 -19.64
CA ASP A 63 -8.09 -0.28 -20.20
C ASP A 63 -7.07 0.55 -19.40
N ALA A 64 -5.93 -0.05 -19.06
CA ALA A 64 -4.85 0.61 -18.32
C ALA A 64 -4.34 1.89 -19.00
N THR A 65 -4.50 1.99 -20.33
CA THR A 65 -4.15 3.19 -21.09
C THR A 65 -5.01 4.41 -20.77
N VAL A 66 -6.24 4.21 -20.27
CA VAL A 66 -7.09 5.31 -19.79
C VAL A 66 -6.43 5.98 -18.59
N PHE A 67 -6.00 5.20 -17.59
CA PHE A 67 -5.27 5.72 -16.42
C PHE A 67 -3.96 6.39 -16.84
N THR A 68 -3.22 5.76 -17.75
CA THR A 68 -1.96 6.34 -18.28
C THR A 68 -2.22 7.71 -18.92
N CYS A 69 -3.27 7.84 -19.72
CA CYS A 69 -3.67 9.10 -20.33
C CYS A 69 -4.01 10.17 -19.27
N ILE A 70 -4.69 9.78 -18.18
CA ILE A 70 -5.00 10.69 -17.06
C ILE A 70 -3.71 11.20 -16.40
N SER A 71 -2.74 10.31 -16.09
CA SER A 71 -1.44 10.69 -15.52
C SER A 71 -0.63 11.61 -16.45
N MET A 72 -0.66 11.37 -17.76
CA MET A 72 0.01 12.24 -18.73
C MET A 72 -0.64 13.62 -18.84
N LEU A 73 -1.96 13.67 -18.74
CA LEU A 73 -2.74 14.89 -18.78
C LEU A 73 -2.53 15.73 -17.51
N SER A 74 -2.51 15.13 -16.33
CA SER A 74 -2.14 15.83 -15.08
C SER A 74 -0.70 16.31 -15.12
N ARG A 75 0.22 15.57 -15.75
CA ARG A 75 1.63 15.95 -15.86
C ARG A 75 1.83 17.18 -16.74
N ALA A 76 1.09 17.26 -17.84
CA ALA A 76 1.20 18.33 -18.81
C ALA A 76 0.54 19.64 -18.34
N MET A 77 -0.61 19.51 -17.68
CA MET A 77 -1.46 20.65 -17.29
C MET A 77 -1.27 21.07 -15.82
N GLY A 78 -0.71 20.19 -14.99
CA GLY A 78 -0.45 20.45 -13.58
C GLY A 78 -1.74 20.81 -12.81
N PRO A 79 -1.71 21.83 -11.94
CA PRO A 79 -2.83 22.15 -11.06
C PRO A 79 -4.04 22.76 -11.79
N SER A 80 -3.94 23.15 -13.06
CA SER A 80 -5.05 23.78 -13.78
C SER A 80 -6.25 22.85 -14.02
N ILE A 81 -6.00 21.54 -14.02
CA ILE A 81 -7.02 20.51 -14.23
C ILE A 81 -7.48 19.83 -12.93
N GLN A 82 -7.07 20.37 -11.78
CA GLN A 82 -7.42 19.86 -10.47
C GLN A 82 -8.93 19.60 -10.25
N PRO A 83 -9.86 20.51 -10.62
CA PRO A 83 -11.29 20.24 -10.41
C PRO A 83 -11.79 19.06 -11.24
N ASP A 84 -11.35 18.94 -12.49
CA ASP A 84 -11.76 17.85 -13.37
C ASP A 84 -11.21 16.50 -12.91
N ILE A 85 -9.94 16.45 -12.48
CA ILE A 85 -9.36 15.23 -11.91
C ILE A 85 -10.10 14.82 -10.64
N LYS A 86 -10.49 15.78 -9.79
CA LYS A 86 -11.26 15.50 -8.57
C LYS A 86 -12.57 14.78 -8.88
N GLU A 87 -13.27 15.18 -9.93
CA GLU A 87 -14.49 14.50 -10.39
C GLU A 87 -14.22 13.09 -10.95
N LEU A 88 -13.03 12.85 -11.50
CA LEU A 88 -12.62 11.55 -12.03
C LEU A 88 -12.18 10.55 -10.94
N LEU A 89 -11.79 11.02 -9.76
CA LEU A 89 -11.26 10.14 -8.70
C LEU A 89 -12.26 9.05 -8.28
N GLU A 90 -13.53 9.41 -8.07
CA GLU A 90 -14.57 8.44 -7.67
C GLU A 90 -14.81 7.37 -8.76
N PRO A 91 -15.03 7.72 -10.05
CA PRO A 91 -15.09 6.75 -11.14
C PRO A 91 -13.83 5.89 -11.28
N MET A 92 -12.64 6.45 -11.09
CA MET A 92 -11.37 5.71 -11.14
C MET A 92 -11.28 4.65 -10.03
N LEU A 93 -11.64 5.01 -8.80
CA LEU A 93 -11.63 4.11 -7.66
C LEU A 93 -12.71 3.02 -7.76
N ALA A 94 -13.85 3.32 -8.39
CA ALA A 94 -14.93 2.36 -8.63
C ALA A 94 -14.56 1.22 -9.59
N VAL A 95 -13.48 1.37 -10.38
CA VAL A 95 -12.93 0.27 -11.22
C VAL A 95 -12.40 -0.87 -10.36
N GLY A 96 -11.92 -0.57 -9.16
CA GLY A 96 -11.27 -1.52 -8.28
C GLY A 96 -9.74 -1.52 -8.42
N LEU A 97 -9.10 -2.26 -7.50
CA LEU A 97 -7.66 -2.23 -7.35
C LEU A 97 -6.96 -2.87 -8.57
N SER A 98 -6.08 -2.10 -9.21
CA SER A 98 -5.23 -2.59 -10.30
C SER A 98 -3.86 -1.88 -10.26
N PRO A 99 -2.79 -2.50 -10.79
CA PRO A 99 -1.46 -1.88 -10.78
C PRO A 99 -1.42 -0.54 -11.53
N ALA A 100 -2.19 -0.41 -12.61
CA ALA A 100 -2.30 0.83 -13.38
C ALA A 100 -2.99 1.94 -12.57
N LEU A 101 -4.08 1.62 -11.86
CA LEU A 101 -4.78 2.58 -11.03
C LEU A 101 -3.87 3.08 -9.89
N THR A 102 -3.20 2.18 -9.17
CA THR A 102 -2.38 2.57 -8.01
C THR A 102 -1.16 3.39 -8.41
N ALA A 103 -0.52 3.06 -9.53
CA ALA A 103 0.57 3.86 -10.11
C ALA A 103 0.09 5.27 -10.49
N VAL A 104 -1.08 5.39 -11.10
CA VAL A 104 -1.61 6.69 -11.53
C VAL A 104 -2.08 7.54 -10.35
N LEU A 105 -2.70 6.95 -9.33
CA LEU A 105 -3.04 7.67 -8.09
C LEU A 105 -1.78 8.19 -7.39
N TYR A 106 -0.69 7.42 -7.43
CA TYR A 106 0.61 7.84 -6.90
C TYR A 106 1.17 9.05 -7.68
N ASP A 107 1.20 8.97 -9.01
CA ASP A 107 1.64 10.08 -9.86
C ASP A 107 0.79 11.33 -9.67
N LEU A 108 -0.54 11.19 -9.61
CA LEU A 108 -1.48 12.29 -9.38
C LEU A 108 -1.23 12.98 -8.04
N SER A 109 -0.98 12.21 -6.99
CA SER A 109 -0.71 12.75 -5.65
C SER A 109 0.57 13.61 -5.60
N ARG A 110 1.55 13.29 -6.46
CA ARG A 110 2.80 14.04 -6.59
C ARG A 110 2.67 15.27 -7.48
N GLN A 111 1.93 15.16 -8.57
CA GLN A 111 1.77 16.25 -9.55
C GLN A 111 0.76 17.31 -9.09
N ILE A 112 -0.28 16.90 -8.36
CA ILE A 112 -1.35 17.77 -7.85
C ILE A 112 -1.52 17.51 -6.34
N PRO A 113 -0.65 18.08 -5.49
CA PRO A 113 -0.67 17.84 -4.04
C PRO A 113 -2.00 18.21 -3.37
N GLN A 114 -2.79 19.12 -3.96
CA GLN A 114 -4.13 19.47 -3.44
C GLN A 114 -5.10 18.29 -3.46
N LEU A 115 -4.87 17.27 -4.29
CA LEU A 115 -5.69 16.06 -4.37
C LEU A 115 -5.14 14.93 -3.49
N LYS A 116 -3.96 15.08 -2.86
CA LYS A 116 -3.30 14.02 -2.07
C LYS A 116 -4.25 13.44 -1.01
N LYS A 117 -4.96 14.29 -0.27
CA LYS A 117 -5.92 13.87 0.76
C LYS A 117 -7.12 13.11 0.18
N ASP A 118 -7.74 13.64 -0.87
CA ASP A 118 -8.89 12.99 -1.52
C ASP A 118 -8.51 11.60 -2.09
N ILE A 119 -7.31 11.50 -2.67
CA ILE A 119 -6.73 10.23 -3.17
C ILE A 119 -6.49 9.24 -2.02
N GLN A 120 -5.83 9.69 -0.95
CA GLN A 120 -5.55 8.86 0.23
C GLN A 120 -6.84 8.33 0.87
N ASP A 121 -7.83 9.20 1.08
CA ASP A 121 -9.12 8.85 1.66
C ASP A 121 -9.86 7.78 0.83
N GLY A 122 -9.88 7.95 -0.49
CA GLY A 122 -10.49 7.00 -1.41
C GLY A 122 -9.74 5.66 -1.46
N LEU A 123 -8.41 5.71 -1.53
CA LEU A 123 -7.56 4.54 -1.59
C LEU A 123 -7.61 3.71 -0.31
N LEU A 124 -7.59 4.34 0.87
CA LEU A 124 -7.72 3.64 2.16
C LEU A 124 -9.08 2.96 2.31
N LYS A 125 -10.17 3.60 1.85
CA LYS A 125 -11.49 2.96 1.84
C LYS A 125 -11.49 1.71 0.98
N MET A 126 -10.93 1.78 -0.23
CA MET A 126 -10.80 0.63 -1.12
C MET A 126 -9.95 -0.48 -0.49
N LEU A 127 -8.77 -0.14 0.05
CA LEU A 127 -7.89 -1.11 0.71
C LEU A 127 -8.55 -1.76 1.94
N SER A 128 -9.34 -1.01 2.71
CA SER A 128 -10.08 -1.55 3.86
C SER A 128 -11.11 -2.61 3.44
N LEU A 129 -11.80 -2.40 2.32
CA LEU A 129 -12.74 -3.38 1.78
C LEU A 129 -12.04 -4.63 1.25
N VAL A 130 -10.88 -4.48 0.60
CA VAL A 130 -10.10 -5.61 0.07
C VAL A 130 -9.46 -6.42 1.19
N LEU A 131 -8.84 -5.78 2.18
CA LEU A 131 -8.04 -6.44 3.21
C LEU A 131 -8.85 -6.88 4.43
N MET A 132 -9.86 -6.10 4.82
CA MET A 132 -10.60 -6.29 6.08
C MET A 132 -12.06 -6.69 5.87
N HIS A 133 -12.53 -6.66 4.63
CA HIS A 133 -13.94 -6.86 4.25
C HIS A 133 -14.92 -5.97 5.02
N LYS A 134 -14.44 -4.80 5.45
CA LYS A 134 -15.17 -3.86 6.30
C LYS A 134 -14.91 -2.44 5.81
N PRO A 135 -15.88 -1.52 5.93
CA PRO A 135 -15.64 -0.12 5.65
C PRO A 135 -14.66 0.46 6.66
N LEU A 136 -13.78 1.36 6.19
CA LEU A 136 -12.78 2.03 7.02
C LEU A 136 -13.45 2.82 8.15
N ARG A 137 -13.05 2.57 9.40
CA ARG A 137 -13.58 3.25 10.58
C ARG A 137 -12.64 4.34 11.06
N HIS A 138 -13.16 5.56 11.24
CA HIS A 138 -12.41 6.61 11.91
C HIS A 138 -12.21 6.25 13.40
N PRO A 139 -11.00 6.42 13.99
CA PRO A 139 -10.72 6.05 15.38
C PRO A 139 -11.67 6.64 16.44
N GLY A 140 -12.37 7.73 16.12
CA GLY A 140 -13.34 8.40 17.01
C GLY A 140 -14.83 8.12 16.72
N MET A 141 -15.18 7.23 15.78
CA MET A 141 -16.58 7.01 15.40
C MET A 141 -17.28 5.99 16.33
N PRO A 142 -18.43 6.32 16.95
CA PRO A 142 -19.21 5.39 17.78
C PRO A 142 -19.71 4.19 16.97
N LYS A 143 -19.60 2.98 17.54
CA LYS A 143 -19.93 1.70 16.87
C LYS A 143 -21.36 1.64 16.31
N GLY A 144 -22.31 2.39 16.89
CA GLY A 144 -23.73 2.40 16.48
C GLY A 144 -24.06 3.20 15.21
N LEU A 145 -23.29 4.26 14.90
CA LEU A 145 -23.53 5.12 13.72
C LEU A 145 -22.89 4.57 12.44
N ALA A 146 -21.91 3.68 12.58
CA ALA A 146 -21.15 3.11 11.46
C ALA A 146 -21.99 2.19 10.54
N HIS A 147 -23.07 1.60 11.05
CA HIS A 147 -23.96 0.75 10.24
C HIS A 147 -24.95 1.56 9.40
N GLN A 148 -25.25 2.80 9.82
CA GLN A 148 -26.16 3.71 9.08
C GLN A 148 -25.46 4.51 7.98
N LEU A 149 -24.14 4.73 8.09
CA LEU A 149 -23.33 5.47 7.11
C LEU A 149 -22.57 4.57 6.12
N ALA A 150 -22.67 3.25 6.27
CA ALA A 150 -22.16 2.31 5.28
C ALA A 150 -22.97 2.49 3.99
N SER A 151 -22.43 3.27 3.04
CA SER A 151 -22.99 3.38 1.71
C SER A 151 -23.10 1.96 1.09
N PRO A 152 -24.30 1.53 0.66
CA PRO A 152 -24.51 0.20 0.08
C PRO A 152 -23.77 0.01 -1.26
N SER A 153 -23.17 1.05 -1.81
CA SER A 153 -22.38 1.03 -3.05
C SER A 153 -21.01 0.35 -2.93
N LEU A 154 -20.54 0.03 -1.71
CA LEU A 154 -19.22 -0.59 -1.48
C LEU A 154 -19.31 -2.03 -0.91
N THR A 155 -20.51 -2.60 -0.78
CA THR A 155 -20.71 -3.92 -0.13
C THR A 155 -20.63 -5.11 -1.07
N ASN A 156 -20.43 -4.91 -2.37
CA ASN A 156 -20.22 -6.01 -3.32
C ASN A 156 -18.75 -6.44 -3.32
N ILE A 157 -18.34 -7.12 -2.25
CA ILE A 157 -17.05 -7.79 -2.18
C ILE A 157 -17.20 -9.15 -2.90
N PRO A 158 -16.39 -9.46 -3.92
CA PRO A 158 -16.32 -10.81 -4.47
C PRO A 158 -15.97 -11.79 -3.34
N GLU A 159 -16.78 -12.84 -3.15
CA GLU A 159 -16.67 -13.87 -2.11
C GLU A 159 -15.38 -14.73 -2.18
N ALA A 160 -14.39 -14.33 -2.98
CA ALA A 160 -13.03 -14.82 -2.92
C ALA A 160 -12.09 -13.64 -3.21
N SER A 161 -11.44 -13.10 -2.17
CA SER A 161 -10.35 -12.15 -2.40
C SER A 161 -9.19 -12.94 -3.01
N ASP A 162 -9.02 -12.81 -4.32
CA ASP A 162 -7.96 -13.47 -5.07
C ASP A 162 -6.59 -13.11 -4.49
N VAL A 163 -5.67 -14.08 -4.46
CA VAL A 163 -4.32 -13.94 -3.89
C VAL A 163 -3.60 -12.74 -4.49
N GLY A 164 -3.78 -12.51 -5.80
CA GLY A 164 -3.20 -11.36 -6.50
C GLY A 164 -3.77 -10.02 -6.02
N SER A 165 -5.07 -9.96 -5.73
CA SER A 165 -5.74 -8.77 -5.19
C SER A 165 -5.22 -8.41 -3.78
N ILE A 166 -5.12 -9.40 -2.89
CA ILE A 166 -4.58 -9.20 -1.54
C ILE A 166 -3.13 -8.73 -1.61
N THR A 167 -2.31 -9.40 -2.41
CA THR A 167 -0.89 -9.05 -2.58
C THR A 167 -0.72 -7.63 -3.10
N LEU A 168 -1.50 -7.23 -4.11
CA LEU A 168 -1.49 -5.86 -4.63
C LEU A 168 -1.97 -4.85 -3.58
N ALA A 169 -2.98 -5.19 -2.78
CA ALA A 169 -3.49 -4.33 -1.72
C ALA A 169 -2.45 -4.11 -0.61
N LEU A 170 -1.79 -5.17 -0.16
CA LEU A 170 -0.69 -5.09 0.80
C LEU A 170 0.47 -4.25 0.26
N ARG A 171 0.89 -4.48 -1.00
CA ARG A 171 1.94 -3.70 -1.65
C ARG A 171 1.58 -2.22 -1.70
N THR A 172 0.36 -1.91 -2.15
CA THR A 172 -0.14 -0.53 -2.27
C THR A 172 -0.18 0.16 -0.91
N LEU A 173 -0.65 -0.55 0.12
CA LEU A 173 -0.69 -0.04 1.48
C LEU A 173 0.72 0.30 2.01
N GLY A 174 1.72 -0.52 1.68
CA GLY A 174 3.10 -0.32 2.13
C GLY A 174 3.92 0.66 1.27
N SER A 175 3.57 0.87 0.00
CA SER A 175 4.33 1.74 -0.93
C SER A 175 3.75 3.15 -1.07
N PHE A 176 2.47 3.34 -0.77
CA PHE A 176 1.81 4.63 -0.84
C PHE A 176 1.97 5.38 0.48
N GLU A 177 2.25 6.68 0.42
CA GLU A 177 2.43 7.52 1.60
C GLU A 177 1.08 8.07 2.09
N PHE A 178 0.60 7.56 3.24
CA PHE A 178 -0.66 7.97 3.86
C PHE A 178 -0.44 8.93 5.04
N GLU A 179 0.17 10.08 4.76
CA GLU A 179 0.37 11.15 5.75
C GLU A 179 -0.95 11.56 6.45
N GLY A 180 -0.89 11.79 7.77
CA GLY A 180 -2.05 12.24 8.54
C GLY A 180 -3.11 11.18 8.83
N HIS A 181 -2.96 9.95 8.33
CA HIS A 181 -3.87 8.83 8.61
C HIS A 181 -3.28 7.87 9.65
N SER A 182 -4.11 7.41 10.59
CA SER A 182 -3.73 6.32 11.49
C SER A 182 -3.84 4.98 10.78
N LEU A 183 -2.69 4.34 10.52
CA LEU A 183 -2.62 3.03 9.88
C LEU A 183 -2.61 1.87 10.88
N THR A 184 -2.71 2.15 12.17
CA THR A 184 -2.57 1.18 13.26
C THR A 184 -3.54 0.01 13.15
N GLN A 185 -4.77 0.25 12.68
CA GLN A 185 -5.77 -0.82 12.46
C GLN A 185 -5.33 -1.77 11.32
N PHE A 186 -4.79 -1.22 10.24
CA PHE A 186 -4.29 -2.02 9.13
C PHE A 186 -3.09 -2.85 9.54
N VAL A 187 -2.12 -2.28 10.25
CA VAL A 187 -0.91 -3.02 10.66
C VAL A 187 -1.26 -4.23 11.52
N ARG A 188 -2.11 -4.04 12.55
CA ARG A 188 -2.56 -5.15 13.39
C ARG A 188 -3.29 -6.21 12.58
N HIS A 189 -4.24 -5.78 11.75
CA HIS A 189 -5.01 -6.71 10.91
C HIS A 189 -4.09 -7.52 9.97
N CYS A 190 -3.09 -6.87 9.37
CA CYS A 190 -2.14 -7.54 8.49
C CYS A 190 -1.26 -8.54 9.25
N ALA A 191 -0.79 -8.15 10.43
CA ALA A 191 -0.01 -9.03 11.30
C ALA A 191 -0.81 -10.27 11.73
N ASP A 192 -2.09 -10.10 12.04
CA ASP A 192 -2.95 -11.18 12.53
C ASP A 192 -3.39 -12.15 11.43
N HIS A 193 -3.64 -11.67 10.21
CA HIS A 193 -4.32 -12.47 9.17
C HIS A 193 -3.42 -12.88 8.00
N PHE A 194 -2.37 -12.09 7.68
CA PHE A 194 -1.60 -12.31 6.45
C PHE A 194 -0.20 -12.89 6.69
N LEU A 195 0.39 -12.64 7.85
CA LEU A 195 1.70 -13.22 8.20
C LEU A 195 1.71 -14.75 8.24
N ASN A 196 0.57 -15.37 8.58
CA ASN A 196 0.42 -16.83 8.64
C ASN A 196 -0.43 -17.39 7.49
N SER A 197 -0.54 -16.66 6.37
CA SER A 197 -1.29 -17.11 5.20
C SER A 197 -0.68 -18.39 4.60
N GLU A 198 -1.51 -19.28 4.05
CA GLU A 198 -1.03 -20.45 3.30
C GLU A 198 -0.24 -20.06 2.04
N HIS A 199 -0.52 -18.88 1.47
CA HIS A 199 0.13 -18.39 0.26
C HIS A 199 1.43 -17.63 0.55
N LYS A 200 2.55 -18.13 0.01
CA LYS A 200 3.88 -17.51 0.11
C LYS A 200 3.87 -16.02 -0.24
N GLU A 201 3.20 -15.65 -1.34
CA GLU A 201 3.15 -14.27 -1.85
C GLU A 201 2.52 -13.30 -0.85
N ILE A 202 1.44 -13.74 -0.17
CA ILE A 202 0.75 -12.94 0.85
C ILE A 202 1.64 -12.77 2.07
N ARG A 203 2.25 -13.84 2.58
CA ARG A 203 3.15 -13.77 3.74
C ARG A 203 4.31 -12.81 3.48
N MET A 204 4.94 -12.94 2.31
CA MET A 204 6.09 -12.13 1.93
C MET A 204 5.74 -10.64 1.81
N GLU A 205 4.63 -10.30 1.14
CA GLU A 205 4.23 -8.90 1.02
C GLU A 205 3.69 -8.36 2.36
N ALA A 206 3.01 -9.17 3.18
CA ALA A 206 2.57 -8.77 4.52
C ALA A 206 3.74 -8.42 5.43
N ALA A 207 4.83 -9.22 5.41
CA ALA A 207 6.04 -8.93 6.16
C ALA A 207 6.63 -7.55 5.80
N ARG A 208 6.77 -7.28 4.50
CA ARG A 208 7.27 -6.00 3.99
C ARG A 208 6.34 -4.83 4.33
N THR A 209 5.04 -5.06 4.28
CA THR A 209 4.06 -4.01 4.56
C THR A 209 4.02 -3.69 6.05
N CYS A 210 4.01 -4.70 6.93
CA CYS A 210 4.05 -4.49 8.37
C CYS A 210 5.32 -3.71 8.80
N SER A 211 6.51 -4.09 8.32
CA SER A 211 7.75 -3.38 8.66
C SER A 211 7.73 -1.93 8.20
N ARG A 212 7.29 -1.65 6.96
CA ARG A 212 7.18 -0.26 6.47
C ARG A 212 6.18 0.57 7.29
N LEU A 213 5.02 0.01 7.60
CA LEU A 213 3.94 0.75 8.27
C LEU A 213 4.20 1.04 9.75
N LEU A 214 5.13 0.33 10.40
CA LEU A 214 5.55 0.62 11.77
C LEU A 214 6.45 1.86 11.87
N THR A 215 7.10 2.26 10.78
CA THR A 215 8.05 3.40 10.72
C THR A 215 7.52 4.67 11.38
N PRO A 216 6.31 5.18 11.07
CA PRO A 216 5.84 6.44 11.65
C PRO A 216 5.63 6.33 13.17
N SER A 217 5.12 5.18 13.64
CA SER A 217 4.92 4.93 15.08
C SER A 217 6.24 4.90 15.84
N ILE A 218 7.30 4.36 15.24
CA ILE A 218 8.64 4.34 15.83
C ILE A 218 9.21 5.76 15.95
N HIS A 219 9.13 6.58 14.89
CA HIS A 219 9.62 7.96 14.96
C HIS A 219 8.87 8.81 15.99
N LEU A 220 7.56 8.58 16.16
CA LEU A 220 6.75 9.22 17.20
C LEU A 220 7.23 8.85 18.62
N ILE A 221 7.66 7.60 18.83
CA ILE A 221 8.17 7.12 20.12
C ILE A 221 9.55 7.70 20.43
N SER A 222 10.39 7.93 19.41
CA SER A 222 11.69 8.59 19.58
C SER A 222 11.58 10.10 19.83
N GLY A 223 10.42 10.71 19.52
CA GLY A 223 10.10 12.11 19.82
C GLY A 223 9.48 12.28 21.21
N HIS A 224 9.54 13.49 21.77
CA HIS A 224 9.12 13.86 23.14
C HIS A 224 7.67 13.49 23.55
N VAL A 225 6.84 12.88 22.69
CA VAL A 225 5.45 12.48 22.99
C VAL A 225 5.24 10.99 22.68
N VAL A 226 5.49 10.14 23.68
CA VAL A 226 5.33 8.68 23.57
C VAL A 226 3.86 8.29 23.79
N SER A 227 3.17 7.88 22.73
CA SER A 227 1.88 7.22 22.87
C SER A 227 2.08 5.77 23.32
N GLN A 228 1.65 5.42 24.54
CA GLN A 228 1.72 4.04 25.06
C GLN A 228 1.04 3.02 24.14
N THR A 229 -0.06 3.39 23.49
CA THR A 229 -0.75 2.53 22.53
C THR A 229 0.10 2.28 21.28
N ALA A 230 0.85 3.27 20.80
CA ALA A 230 1.75 3.09 19.65
C ALA A 230 2.89 2.13 20.00
N VAL A 231 3.49 2.28 21.18
CA VAL A 231 4.55 1.38 21.68
C VAL A 231 4.06 -0.06 21.74
N GLN A 232 2.89 -0.29 22.31
CA GLN A 232 2.31 -1.64 22.42
C GLN A 232 2.05 -2.27 21.04
N VAL A 233 1.58 -1.49 20.07
CA VAL A 233 1.34 -2.01 18.71
C VAL A 233 2.65 -2.33 17.99
N VAL A 234 3.67 -1.50 18.15
CA VAL A 234 5.00 -1.79 17.59
C VAL A 234 5.55 -3.08 18.18
N ALA A 235 5.50 -3.24 19.51
CA ALA A 235 5.98 -4.44 20.18
C ALA A 235 5.23 -5.71 19.75
N ASP A 236 3.89 -5.67 19.72
CA ASP A 236 3.05 -6.80 19.29
C ASP A 236 3.38 -7.23 17.84
N VAL A 237 3.35 -6.29 16.90
CA VAL A 237 3.60 -6.60 15.49
C VAL A 237 5.04 -7.05 15.26
N LEU A 238 6.02 -6.43 15.93
CA LEU A 238 7.42 -6.81 15.81
C LEU A 238 7.67 -8.23 16.33
N SER A 239 7.07 -8.61 17.45
CA SER A 239 7.17 -9.98 17.96
C SER A 239 6.63 -11.01 16.97
N LYS A 240 5.47 -10.74 16.35
CA LYS A 240 4.88 -11.59 15.30
C LYS A 240 5.77 -11.69 14.07
N LEU A 241 6.35 -10.56 13.63
CA LEU A 241 7.33 -10.55 12.54
C LEU A 241 8.54 -11.42 12.87
N LEU A 242 9.15 -11.24 14.04
CA LEU A 242 10.32 -12.04 14.44
C LEU A 242 10.02 -13.54 14.49
N VAL A 243 8.85 -13.93 14.99
CA VAL A 243 8.41 -15.34 14.96
C VAL A 243 8.43 -15.86 13.51
N VAL A 244 7.77 -15.17 12.58
CA VAL A 244 7.79 -15.55 11.14
C VAL A 244 9.23 -15.58 10.60
N GLY A 245 10.06 -14.60 10.97
CA GLY A 245 11.45 -14.50 10.54
C GLY A 245 12.33 -15.71 10.92
N ILE A 246 11.91 -16.50 11.91
CA ILE A 246 12.67 -17.64 12.42
C ILE A 246 11.97 -18.96 12.08
N THR A 247 10.64 -18.98 12.10
CA THR A 247 9.86 -20.22 12.02
C THR A 247 9.23 -20.47 10.65
N ASP A 248 9.22 -19.52 9.71
CA ASP A 248 8.65 -19.76 8.38
C ASP A 248 9.44 -20.85 7.65
N PRO A 249 8.77 -21.85 7.04
CA PRO A 249 9.47 -22.89 6.30
C PRO A 249 10.17 -22.38 5.04
N ASP A 250 9.78 -21.22 4.51
CA ASP A 250 10.37 -20.65 3.31
C ASP A 250 11.52 -19.69 3.66
N PRO A 251 12.77 -19.97 3.22
CA PRO A 251 13.92 -19.14 3.55
C PRO A 251 13.84 -17.71 2.97
N ASP A 252 13.14 -17.51 1.84
CA ASP A 252 13.00 -16.17 1.26
C ASP A 252 12.16 -15.26 2.18
N ILE A 253 11.17 -15.83 2.88
CA ILE A 253 10.34 -15.09 3.83
C ILE A 253 11.17 -14.76 5.07
N ARG A 254 11.89 -15.73 5.63
CA ARG A 254 12.76 -15.53 6.79
C ARG A 254 13.79 -14.43 6.54
N TYR A 255 14.48 -14.51 5.40
CA TYR A 255 15.40 -13.47 4.94
C TYR A 255 14.70 -12.12 4.78
N CYS A 256 13.55 -12.08 4.09
CA CYS A 256 12.80 -10.84 3.85
C CYS A 256 12.37 -10.14 5.16
N VAL A 257 11.92 -10.91 6.15
CA VAL A 257 11.55 -10.37 7.47
C VAL A 257 12.78 -9.76 8.12
N LEU A 258 13.84 -10.54 8.32
CA LEU A 258 15.04 -10.09 9.02
C LEU A 258 15.70 -8.90 8.32
N ALA A 259 15.67 -8.86 6.98
CA ALA A 259 16.24 -7.76 6.20
C ALA A 259 15.44 -6.46 6.34
N SER A 260 14.16 -6.57 6.70
CA SER A 260 13.30 -5.42 6.94
C SER A 260 13.42 -4.84 8.36
N LEU A 261 14.10 -5.54 9.27
CA LEU A 261 14.34 -5.12 10.65
C LEU A 261 15.60 -4.25 10.74
N ASP A 262 15.50 -3.03 10.24
CA ASP A 262 16.58 -2.03 10.27
C ASP A 262 16.73 -1.33 11.63
N GLU A 263 17.65 -0.36 11.71
CA GLU A 263 18.05 0.34 12.93
C GLU A 263 16.89 1.02 13.67
N ARG A 264 15.79 1.31 12.97
CA ARG A 264 14.61 1.95 13.56
C ARG A 264 13.97 1.05 14.63
N PHE A 265 14.13 -0.27 14.51
CA PHE A 265 13.51 -1.23 15.43
C PHE A 265 14.36 -1.51 16.67
N ASP A 266 15.57 -0.97 16.78
CA ASP A 266 16.60 -1.44 17.71
C ASP A 266 16.23 -1.35 19.17
N ALA A 267 15.56 -0.28 19.57
CA ALA A 267 15.07 -0.12 20.94
C ALA A 267 14.12 -1.26 21.36
N HIS A 268 13.35 -1.79 20.40
CA HIS A 268 12.44 -2.91 20.63
C HIS A 268 13.14 -4.26 20.40
N LEU A 269 14.04 -4.36 19.42
CA LEU A 269 14.82 -5.59 19.18
C LEU A 269 15.78 -5.90 20.33
N ALA A 270 16.27 -4.89 21.04
CA ALA A 270 17.17 -5.02 22.19
C ALA A 270 16.49 -5.58 23.46
N GLN A 271 15.17 -5.78 23.45
CA GLN A 271 14.45 -6.45 24.53
C GLN A 271 14.84 -7.94 24.60
N ALA A 272 14.86 -8.52 25.80
CA ALA A 272 15.42 -9.84 26.03
C ALA A 272 14.74 -10.93 25.20
N GLU A 273 13.42 -10.87 25.07
CA GLU A 273 12.60 -11.85 24.33
C GLU A 273 12.92 -11.82 22.82
N ASN A 274 13.10 -10.61 22.26
CA ASN A 274 13.42 -10.43 20.85
C ASN A 274 14.88 -10.82 20.54
N LEU A 275 15.80 -10.55 21.46
CA LEU A 275 17.20 -10.99 21.34
C LEU A 275 17.30 -12.53 21.36
N GLN A 276 16.55 -13.21 22.22
CA GLN A 276 16.51 -14.68 22.23
C GLN A 276 16.05 -15.23 20.88
N ALA A 277 15.04 -14.61 20.27
CA ALA A 277 14.58 -14.97 18.94
C ALA A 277 15.69 -14.79 17.89
N LEU A 278 16.38 -13.63 17.88
CA LEU A 278 17.51 -13.38 16.97
C LEU A 278 18.67 -14.35 17.15
N PHE A 279 18.93 -14.83 18.38
CA PHE A 279 19.96 -15.84 18.64
C PHE A 279 19.63 -17.20 18.01
N VAL A 280 18.34 -17.52 17.86
CA VAL A 280 17.91 -18.72 17.09
C VAL A 280 18.22 -18.52 15.61
N ALA A 281 17.94 -17.35 15.04
CA ALA A 281 18.23 -17.03 13.63
C ALA A 281 19.73 -17.11 13.29
N LEU A 282 20.63 -17.01 14.28
CA LEU A 282 22.07 -17.18 14.04
C LEU A 282 22.45 -18.64 13.69
N ASN A 283 21.58 -19.60 14.01
CA ASN A 283 21.75 -21.02 13.70
C ASN A 283 20.86 -21.46 12.52
N ASP A 284 20.49 -20.53 11.66
CA ASP A 284 19.70 -20.81 10.46
C ASP A 284 20.41 -21.81 9.53
N GLU A 285 19.63 -22.63 8.83
CA GLU A 285 20.14 -23.52 7.78
C GLU A 285 20.74 -22.73 6.59
N VAL A 286 20.21 -21.55 6.30
CA VAL A 286 20.67 -20.69 5.21
C VAL A 286 21.78 -19.76 5.70
N PHE A 287 22.90 -19.71 4.97
CA PHE A 287 24.07 -18.93 5.36
C PHE A 287 23.80 -17.41 5.34
N GLU A 288 23.13 -16.92 4.31
CA GLU A 288 22.79 -15.50 4.13
C GLU A 288 21.91 -14.98 5.27
N ILE A 289 21.04 -15.83 5.83
CA ILE A 289 20.23 -15.47 7.00
C ILE A 289 21.10 -15.36 8.26
N ARG A 290 22.07 -16.27 8.44
CA ARG A 290 23.02 -16.19 9.56
C ARG A 290 23.89 -14.94 9.49
N GLU A 291 24.35 -14.56 8.31
CA GLU A 291 25.09 -13.30 8.09
C GLU A 291 24.24 -12.08 8.47
N LEU A 292 22.96 -12.08 8.08
CA LEU A 292 22.05 -11.00 8.42
C LEU A 292 21.75 -10.92 9.92
N ALA A 293 21.57 -12.09 10.56
CA ALA A 293 21.34 -12.20 12.00
C ALA A 293 22.57 -11.71 12.79
N ILE A 294 23.80 -12.11 12.40
CA ILE A 294 25.01 -11.68 13.12
C ILE A 294 25.23 -10.16 12.98
N CYS A 295 24.96 -9.58 11.81
CA CYS A 295 25.03 -8.13 11.62
C CYS A 295 24.03 -7.41 12.52
N THR A 296 22.79 -7.90 12.58
CA THR A 296 21.72 -7.33 13.41
C THR A 296 22.07 -7.43 14.90
N ILE A 297 22.51 -8.59 15.38
CA ILE A 297 22.93 -8.78 16.77
C ILE A 297 24.14 -7.90 17.10
N GLY A 298 25.11 -7.82 16.19
CA GLY A 298 26.28 -6.96 16.34
C GLY A 298 25.89 -5.49 16.51
N ARG A 299 24.94 -5.00 15.71
CA ARG A 299 24.40 -3.64 15.87
C ARG A 299 23.75 -3.42 17.24
N LEU A 300 23.01 -4.41 17.74
CA LEU A 300 22.34 -4.37 19.05
C LEU A 300 23.30 -4.51 20.26
N SER A 301 24.58 -4.84 20.04
CA SER A 301 25.54 -5.01 21.15
C SER A 301 25.77 -3.71 21.93
N SER A 302 25.64 -2.56 21.27
CA SER A 302 25.70 -1.24 21.89
C SER A 302 24.46 -0.91 22.73
N MET A 303 23.32 -1.50 22.38
CA MET A 303 22.02 -1.23 23.01
C MET A 303 21.76 -2.11 24.24
N ASN A 304 22.16 -3.39 24.18
CA ASN A 304 22.03 -4.31 25.30
C ASN A 304 23.28 -5.23 25.43
N PRO A 305 24.43 -4.66 25.84
CA PRO A 305 25.69 -5.41 25.91
C PRO A 305 25.66 -6.57 26.90
N ALA A 306 24.88 -6.43 27.99
CA ALA A 306 24.79 -7.46 29.03
C ALA A 306 24.22 -8.78 28.49
N PHE A 307 23.29 -8.71 27.52
CA PHE A 307 22.67 -9.89 26.93
C PHE A 307 23.42 -10.37 25.67
N VAL A 308 23.88 -9.43 24.85
CA VAL A 308 24.49 -9.72 23.54
C VAL A 308 25.94 -10.18 23.65
N MET A 309 26.78 -9.50 24.45
CA MET A 309 28.23 -9.77 24.48
C MET A 309 28.58 -11.18 24.96
N PRO A 310 27.93 -11.74 26.00
CA PRO A 310 28.18 -13.13 26.40
C PRO A 310 27.86 -14.13 25.28
N PHE A 311 26.78 -13.90 24.53
CA PHE A 311 26.38 -14.74 23.42
C PHE A 311 27.36 -14.65 22.24
N LEU A 312 27.74 -13.45 21.82
CA LEU A 312 28.73 -13.25 20.76
C LEU A 312 30.09 -13.86 21.11
N ARG A 313 30.53 -13.72 22.38
CA ARG A 313 31.76 -14.36 22.86
C ARG A 313 31.69 -15.88 22.75
N LYS A 314 30.55 -16.48 23.12
CA LYS A 314 30.34 -17.93 22.99
C LYS A 314 30.45 -18.36 21.52
N MET A 315 29.81 -17.63 20.61
CA MET A 315 29.84 -17.91 19.17
C MET A 315 31.22 -17.76 18.53
N LEU A 316 32.09 -16.89 19.04
CA LEU A 316 33.45 -16.71 18.51
C LEU A 316 34.41 -17.83 18.94
N ILE A 317 34.18 -18.39 20.13
CA ILE A 317 35.07 -19.38 20.75
C ILE A 317 34.71 -20.82 20.34
N GLN A 318 33.43 -21.08 20.05
CA GLN A 318 32.91 -22.39 19.63
C GLN A 318 32.96 -22.54 18.11
#